data_AF-A0A8S3G9K3-F1
#
_entry.id   AF-A0A8S3G9K3-F1
#
_cell.length_a   1.000
_cell.length_b   1.000
_cell.length_c   1.000
_cell.angle_alpha   90.00
_cell.angle_beta   90.00
_cell.angle_gamma   90.00
#
_symmetry.space_group_name_H-M   'P 1'
#
loop_
_entity.id
_entity.type
_entity.pdbx_description
1 polymer ?
#
loop_
_entity_poly.entity_id
_entity_poly.type
_entity_poly.pdbx_seq_one_letter_code
_entity_poly.pdbx_strand_id
1 'polypeptide(L)'
;LRYVDDDYQLFTFILGCFPYNAISHSAQHLREFVNKILEEFKLQLDSSKFVVTDNEPKMLSAFREKCTRIGCADHYLNKQLQHAFESDQIHLNKSIIEKVDCELAQNVFRHVKKIVSSVRRSHQQQKLSRKLQIYSETRFGGALIMLDIFREVFFQLPEVLINSKTMNDFNLIDKELLDEICDFFGPFQ
;
A
#
# COMPACT_ATOMS: atom_id res chain seq x y z
N LEU A 1 5.96 11.87 17.48
CA LEU A 1 5.21 12.10 18.73
C LEU A 1 3.93 12.85 18.38
N ARG A 2 2.79 12.39 18.91
CA ARG A 2 1.52 13.12 18.82
C ARG A 2 0.94 13.22 20.23
N TYR A 3 0.39 14.37 20.58
CA TYR A 3 -0.40 14.56 21.80
C TYR A 3 -1.45 15.66 21.58
N VAL A 4 -2.49 15.63 22.40
CA VAL A 4 -3.53 16.66 22.44
C VAL A 4 -3.37 17.41 23.75
N ASP A 5 -3.35 18.75 23.70
CA ASP A 5 -3.25 19.58 24.90
C ASP A 5 -4.63 19.84 25.55
N ASP A 6 -4.63 20.67 26.60
CA ASP A 6 -5.85 21.03 27.34
C ASP A 6 -6.83 21.89 26.51
N ASP A 7 -6.35 22.53 25.44
CA ASP A 7 -7.14 23.33 24.49
C ASP A 7 -7.61 22.49 23.27
N TYR A 8 -7.50 21.17 23.37
CA TYR A 8 -7.85 20.20 22.32
C TYR A 8 -7.08 20.38 21.01
N GLN A 9 -5.90 20.99 21.06
CA GLN A 9 -5.01 21.15 19.90
C GLN A 9 -4.13 19.93 19.72
N LEU A 10 -4.09 19.39 18.50
CA LEU A 10 -3.22 18.28 18.13
C LEU A 10 -1.83 18.79 17.76
N PHE A 11 -0.82 18.38 18.51
CA PHE A 11 0.58 18.62 18.17
C PHE A 11 1.20 17.38 17.53
N THR A 12 1.96 17.59 16.45
CA THR A 12 2.72 16.54 15.79
C THR A 12 4.18 16.94 15.68
N PHE A 13 5.06 16.12 16.27
CA PHE A 13 6.51 16.29 16.19
C PHE A 13 7.15 15.08 15.51
N ILE A 14 7.98 15.34 14.51
CA ILE A 14 8.83 14.33 13.90
C ILE A 14 10.09 14.21 14.77
N LEU A 15 10.26 13.08 15.45
CA LEU A 15 11.42 12.84 16.31
C LEU A 15 12.66 12.39 15.51
N GLY A 16 12.45 11.86 14.30
CA GLY A 16 13.52 11.59 13.37
C GLY A 16 13.09 10.71 12.19
N CYS A 17 13.94 10.68 11.17
CA CYS A 17 13.83 9.81 10.00
C CYS A 17 15.23 9.25 9.73
N PHE A 18 15.40 7.96 10.01
CA PHE A 18 16.73 7.35 10.05
C PHE A 18 16.88 6.30 8.96
N PRO A 19 18.01 6.26 8.24
CA PRO A 19 18.35 5.11 7.44
C PRO A 19 18.56 3.91 8.39
N TYR A 20 17.69 2.91 8.32
CA TYR A 20 17.79 1.75 9.20
C TYR A 20 18.79 0.73 8.64
N ASN A 21 20.09 1.07 8.73
CA ASN A 21 21.21 0.25 8.28
C ASN A 21 21.71 -0.68 9.39
N ALA A 22 20.80 -1.44 10.01
CA ALA A 22 21.14 -2.32 11.12
C ALA A 22 21.72 -3.66 10.61
N ILE A 23 22.74 -4.17 11.31
CA ILE A 23 23.32 -5.51 11.04
C ILE A 23 22.27 -6.61 11.31
N SER A 24 21.35 -6.35 12.23
CA SER A 24 20.24 -7.25 12.53
C SER A 24 18.94 -6.46 12.66
N HIS A 25 17.92 -6.93 11.94
CA HIS A 25 16.58 -6.36 11.93
C HIS A 25 15.62 -7.18 12.80
N SER A 26 16.08 -7.65 13.97
CA SER A 26 15.23 -8.35 14.93
C SER A 26 14.24 -7.39 15.59
N ALA A 27 13.15 -7.93 16.14
CA ALA A 27 12.18 -7.13 16.89
C ALA A 27 12.80 -6.44 18.12
N GLN A 28 13.72 -7.13 18.80
CA GLN A 28 14.44 -6.57 19.95
C GLN A 28 15.32 -5.38 19.55
N HIS A 29 16.11 -5.51 18.49
CA HIS A 29 16.95 -4.40 18.02
C HIS A 29 16.12 -3.20 17.57
N LEU A 30 14.98 -3.44 16.92
CA LEU A 30 14.05 -2.37 16.56
C LEU A 30 13.54 -1.64 17.82
N ARG A 31 13.17 -2.39 18.88
CA ARG A 31 12.68 -1.78 20.12
C ARG A 31 13.78 -0.97 20.82
N GLU A 32 14.99 -1.51 20.91
CA GLU A 32 16.15 -0.81 21.48
C GLU A 32 16.48 0.46 20.69
N PHE A 33 16.43 0.40 19.36
CA PHE A 33 16.65 1.55 18.49
C PHE A 33 15.63 2.67 18.75
N VAL A 34 14.33 2.34 18.81
CA VAL A 34 13.28 3.33 19.10
C VAL A 34 13.41 3.88 20.52
N ASN A 35 13.73 3.06 21.52
CA ASN A 35 13.92 3.53 22.88
C ASN A 35 15.07 4.56 22.96
N LYS A 36 16.20 4.32 22.28
CA LYS A 36 17.32 5.27 22.23
C LYS A 36 16.92 6.63 21.66
N ILE A 37 16.16 6.63 20.56
CA ILE A 37 15.63 7.88 19.98
C ILE A 37 14.76 8.61 20.99
N LEU A 38 13.85 7.89 21.68
CA LEU A 38 12.98 8.52 22.67
C LEU A 38 13.76 9.07 23.88
N GLU A 39 14.79 8.35 24.34
CA GLU A 39 15.66 8.78 25.44
C GLU A 39 16.38 10.11 25.14
N GLU A 40 16.78 10.36 23.89
CA GLU A 40 17.36 11.65 23.46
C GLU A 40 16.41 12.84 23.73
N PHE A 41 15.10 12.60 23.64
CA PHE A 41 14.06 13.58 23.94
C PHE A 41 13.53 13.47 25.39
N LYS A 42 14.20 12.70 26.26
CA LYS A 42 13.75 12.40 27.63
C LYS A 42 12.36 11.76 27.68
N LEU A 43 12.03 10.96 26.68
CA LEU A 43 10.77 10.22 26.56
C LEU A 43 11.03 8.73 26.81
N GLN A 44 9.98 8.04 27.26
CA GLN A 44 9.98 6.58 27.39
C GLN A 44 8.61 6.03 27.00
N LEU A 45 8.58 4.80 26.48
CA LEU A 45 7.34 4.06 26.27
C LEU A 45 6.89 3.39 27.57
N ASP A 46 5.63 3.59 27.91
CA ASP A 46 4.95 2.99 29.06
C ASP A 46 3.49 2.66 28.70
N SER A 47 2.74 2.10 29.65
CA SER A 47 1.35 1.70 29.46
C SER A 47 0.37 2.84 29.18
N SER A 48 0.77 4.10 29.38
CA SER A 48 -0.06 5.28 29.05
C SER A 48 0.08 5.72 27.59
N LYS A 49 1.08 5.18 26.87
CA LYS A 49 1.41 5.61 25.52
C LYS A 49 0.98 4.60 24.47
N PHE A 50 0.52 5.15 23.36
CA PHE A 50 0.15 4.38 22.19
C PHE A 50 1.25 4.42 21.14
N VAL A 51 1.55 3.26 20.57
CA VAL A 51 2.45 3.11 19.43
C VAL A 51 1.63 2.65 18.24
N VAL A 52 1.59 3.46 17.18
CA VAL A 52 0.89 3.13 15.93
C VAL A 52 1.90 2.62 14.92
N THR A 53 1.77 1.36 14.51
CA THR A 53 2.63 0.72 13.50
C THR A 53 1.79 -0.15 12.57
N ASP A 54 2.34 -0.58 11.44
CA ASP A 54 1.73 -1.66 10.67
C ASP A 54 1.66 -2.98 11.48
N ASN A 55 1.08 -4.01 10.87
CA ASN A 55 0.95 -5.33 11.50
C ASN A 55 2.01 -6.33 11.02
N GLU A 56 3.17 -5.85 10.56
CA GLU A 56 4.29 -6.74 10.28
C GLU A 56 4.66 -7.50 11.58
N PRO A 57 4.89 -8.83 11.53
CA PRO A 57 5.17 -9.63 12.73
C PRO A 57 6.28 -9.06 13.63
N LYS A 58 7.25 -8.38 13.02
CA LYS A 58 8.34 -7.71 13.73
C LYS A 58 7.89 -6.52 14.56
N MET A 59 7.02 -5.66 14.00
CA MET A 59 6.41 -4.53 14.71
C MET A 59 5.54 -5.03 15.86
N LEU A 60 4.75 -6.10 15.62
CA LEU A 60 3.93 -6.74 16.65
C LEU A 60 4.78 -7.24 17.82
N SER A 61 5.92 -7.89 17.52
CA SER A 61 6.82 -8.42 18.53
C SER A 61 7.56 -7.30 19.30
N ALA A 62 8.07 -6.28 18.59
CA ALA A 62 8.85 -5.18 19.18
C ALA A 62 8.04 -4.31 20.17
N PHE A 63 6.74 -4.16 19.91
CA PHE A 63 5.84 -3.30 20.70
C PHE A 63 4.75 -4.09 21.44
N ARG A 64 4.98 -5.38 21.69
CA ARG A 64 4.08 -6.23 22.48
C ARG A 64 4.00 -5.80 23.95
N GLU A 65 5.11 -5.32 24.50
CA GLU A 65 5.26 -5.05 25.93
C GLU A 65 5.54 -3.56 26.20
N LYS A 66 5.18 -3.13 27.43
CA LYS A 66 5.43 -1.78 27.97
C LYS A 66 4.78 -0.63 27.21
N CYS A 67 3.85 -0.88 26.29
CA CYS A 67 3.03 0.14 25.64
C CYS A 67 1.79 -0.50 25.04
N THR A 68 0.79 0.31 24.69
CA THR A 68 -0.35 -0.16 23.90
C THR A 68 -0.06 0.04 22.42
N ARG A 69 -0.08 -1.03 21.65
CA ARG A 69 0.11 -0.94 20.20
C ARG A 69 -1.23 -0.90 19.48
N ILE A 70 -1.37 0.03 18.55
CA ILE A 70 -2.51 0.16 17.65
C ILE A 70 -2.05 -0.16 16.24
N GLY A 71 -2.80 -0.99 15.52
CA GLY A 71 -2.53 -1.27 14.11
C GLY A 71 -2.89 -0.09 13.23
N CYS A 72 -2.03 0.22 12.26
CA CYS A 72 -2.24 1.27 11.28
C CYS A 72 -3.48 0.97 10.42
N ALA A 73 -4.47 1.86 10.44
CA ALA A 73 -5.69 1.76 9.65
C ALA A 73 -5.38 1.73 8.15
N ASP A 74 -4.46 2.58 7.70
CA ASP A 74 -4.02 2.66 6.30
C ASP A 74 -3.47 1.30 5.83
N HIS A 75 -2.65 0.65 6.66
CA HIS A 75 -2.14 -0.67 6.33
C HIS A 75 -3.25 -1.73 6.23
N TYR A 76 -4.28 -1.67 7.10
CA TYR A 76 -5.43 -2.56 6.99
C TYR A 76 -6.23 -2.33 5.70
N LEU A 77 -6.56 -1.08 5.38
CA LEU A 77 -7.29 -0.74 4.16
C LEU A 77 -6.51 -1.20 2.92
N ASN A 78 -5.20 -0.94 2.87
CA ASN A 78 -4.36 -1.38 1.77
C ASN A 78 -4.33 -2.91 1.63
N LYS A 79 -4.32 -3.65 2.75
CA LYS A 79 -4.38 -5.12 2.72
C LYS A 79 -5.75 -5.64 2.26
N GLN A 80 -6.85 -4.98 2.63
CA GLN A 80 -8.17 -5.34 2.13
C GLN A 80 -8.31 -5.07 0.64
N LEU A 81 -7.83 -3.92 0.16
CA LEU A 81 -7.79 -3.61 -1.27
C LEU A 81 -6.91 -4.59 -2.04
N GLN A 82 -5.71 -4.89 -1.53
CA GLN A 82 -4.85 -5.93 -2.09
C GLN A 82 -5.58 -7.27 -2.19
N HIS A 83 -6.29 -7.67 -1.12
CA HIS A 83 -7.05 -8.92 -1.11
C HIS A 83 -8.16 -8.91 -2.17
N ALA A 84 -8.92 -7.82 -2.28
CA ALA A 84 -9.97 -7.68 -3.28
C ALA A 84 -9.44 -7.78 -4.72
N PHE A 85 -8.24 -7.24 -5.00
CA PHE A 85 -7.66 -7.26 -6.35
C PHE A 85 -6.83 -8.51 -6.69
N GLU A 86 -6.24 -9.19 -5.71
CA GLU A 86 -5.25 -10.25 -5.95
C GLU A 86 -5.64 -11.64 -5.45
N SER A 87 -6.65 -11.76 -4.58
CA SER A 87 -7.00 -13.05 -3.97
C SER A 87 -8.23 -13.69 -4.62
N ASP A 88 -8.12 -14.97 -4.97
CA ASP A 88 -9.25 -15.73 -5.52
C ASP A 88 -10.19 -16.29 -4.42
N GLN A 89 -9.80 -16.19 -3.15
CA GLN A 89 -10.46 -16.88 -2.03
C GLN A 89 -10.57 -16.00 -0.79
N ILE A 90 -11.71 -16.09 -0.10
CA ILE A 90 -11.96 -15.55 1.24
C ILE A 90 -11.71 -16.65 2.27
N HIS A 91 -10.91 -16.35 3.29
CA HIS A 91 -10.66 -17.27 4.41
C HIS A 91 -11.63 -17.01 5.57
N LEU A 92 -12.90 -17.39 5.42
CA LEU A 92 -13.93 -17.19 6.46
C LEU A 92 -13.84 -18.21 7.60
N ASN A 93 -13.34 -19.41 7.33
CA ASN A 93 -13.03 -20.41 8.36
C ASN A 93 -12.08 -21.46 7.75
N LYS A 94 -11.17 -22.04 8.53
CA LYS A 94 -10.13 -22.98 8.04
C LYS A 94 -10.66 -24.21 7.26
N SER A 95 -11.98 -24.41 7.20
CA SER A 95 -12.69 -25.51 6.56
C SER A 95 -13.61 -25.11 5.38
N ILE A 96 -13.83 -23.83 5.11
CA ILE A 96 -14.69 -23.36 4.00
C ILE A 96 -13.93 -22.30 3.20
N ILE A 97 -13.71 -22.60 1.92
CA ILE A 97 -13.11 -21.68 0.95
C ILE A 97 -14.26 -21.07 0.14
N GLU A 98 -14.52 -19.78 0.36
CA GLU A 98 -15.43 -18.99 -0.49
C GLU A 98 -14.60 -18.18 -1.49
N LYS A 99 -15.15 -17.82 -2.65
CA LYS A 99 -14.45 -16.97 -3.62
C LYS A 99 -14.67 -15.49 -3.30
N VAL A 100 -13.67 -14.67 -3.60
CA VAL A 100 -13.87 -13.21 -3.58
C VAL A 100 -14.75 -12.84 -4.77
N ASP A 101 -15.90 -12.22 -4.51
CA ASP A 101 -16.83 -11.77 -5.55
C ASP A 101 -16.39 -10.41 -6.15
N CYS A 102 -15.21 -10.41 -6.78
CA CYS A 102 -14.60 -9.22 -7.39
C CYS A 102 -13.96 -9.52 -8.76
N GLU A 103 -14.38 -10.60 -9.44
CA GLU A 103 -13.71 -11.15 -10.63
C GLU A 103 -13.47 -10.10 -11.74
N LEU A 104 -14.45 -9.23 -11.99
CA LEU A 104 -14.33 -8.17 -13.00
C LEU A 104 -13.21 -7.18 -12.65
N ALA A 105 -13.19 -6.68 -11.41
CA ALA A 105 -12.16 -5.76 -10.94
C ALA A 105 -10.77 -6.43 -10.88
N GLN A 106 -10.72 -7.71 -10.48
CA GLN A 106 -9.50 -8.50 -10.46
C GLN A 106 -8.92 -8.71 -11.87
N ASN A 107 -9.77 -8.96 -12.87
CA ASN A 107 -9.36 -9.10 -14.26
C ASN A 107 -8.79 -7.79 -14.80
N VAL A 108 -9.47 -6.66 -14.59
CA VAL A 108 -8.95 -5.33 -14.95
C VAL A 108 -7.59 -5.09 -14.30
N PHE A 109 -7.49 -5.30 -12.99
CA PHE A 109 -6.25 -5.12 -12.25
C PHE A 109 -5.10 -5.98 -12.80
N ARG A 110 -5.37 -7.25 -13.11
CA ARG A 110 -4.38 -8.19 -13.68
C ARG A 110 -3.86 -7.73 -15.03
N HIS A 111 -4.75 -7.29 -15.92
CA HIS A 111 -4.35 -6.78 -17.25
C HIS A 111 -3.56 -5.48 -17.13
N VAL A 112 -4.01 -4.52 -16.31
CA VAL A 112 -3.29 -3.26 -16.05
C VAL A 112 -1.89 -3.54 -15.51
N LYS A 113 -1.76 -4.38 -14.47
CA LYS A 113 -0.47 -4.75 -13.85
C LYS A 113 0.51 -5.34 -14.88
N LYS A 114 0.01 -6.18 -15.80
CA LYS A 114 0.81 -6.78 -16.87
C LYS A 114 1.26 -5.77 -17.91
N ILE A 115 0.37 -4.87 -18.34
CA ILE A 115 0.68 -3.82 -19.32
C ILE A 115 1.69 -2.82 -18.75
N VAL A 116 1.47 -2.33 -17.52
CA VAL A 116 2.38 -1.41 -16.83
C VAL A 116 3.79 -2.01 -16.73
N SER A 117 3.87 -3.26 -16.31
CA SER A 117 5.13 -4.01 -16.24
C SER A 117 5.79 -4.18 -17.61
N SER A 118 5.00 -4.35 -18.68
CA SER A 118 5.50 -4.46 -20.06
C SER A 118 6.08 -3.14 -20.56
N VAL A 119 5.31 -2.04 -20.49
CA VAL A 119 5.71 -0.70 -20.96
C VAL A 119 6.98 -0.20 -20.26
N ARG A 120 7.13 -0.53 -18.97
CA ARG A 120 8.35 -0.17 -18.23
C ARG A 120 9.56 -1.00 -18.62
N ARG A 121 9.40 -2.30 -18.86
CA ARG A 121 10.49 -3.17 -19.35
C ARG A 121 10.90 -2.84 -20.79
N SER A 122 9.96 -2.40 -21.62
CA SER A 122 10.26 -1.95 -22.99
C SER A 122 10.85 -0.54 -23.05
N HIS A 123 10.99 0.15 -21.90
CA HIS A 123 11.41 1.54 -21.82
C HIS A 123 10.63 2.43 -22.79
N GLN A 124 9.30 2.32 -22.80
CA GLN A 124 8.43 3.15 -23.65
C GLN A 124 7.60 4.17 -22.87
N GLN A 125 7.72 4.19 -21.54
CA GLN A 125 6.98 5.10 -20.65
C GLN A 125 7.21 6.59 -20.95
N GLN A 126 8.31 6.97 -21.60
CA GLN A 126 8.61 8.34 -22.00
C GLN A 126 7.72 8.85 -23.14
N LYS A 127 7.00 7.94 -23.83
CA LYS A 127 6.00 8.32 -24.85
C LYS A 127 4.65 8.73 -24.23
N LEU A 128 4.48 8.48 -22.92
CA LEU A 128 3.26 8.82 -22.20
C LEU A 128 3.44 10.16 -21.50
N SER A 129 2.36 10.94 -21.45
CA SER A 129 2.27 12.19 -20.69
C SER A 129 2.53 12.02 -19.19
N ARG A 130 2.21 10.84 -18.63
CA ARG A 130 2.48 10.49 -17.24
C ARG A 130 3.16 9.13 -17.12
N LYS A 131 4.12 9.02 -16.19
CA LYS A 131 4.87 7.79 -15.94
C LYS A 131 4.02 6.78 -15.16
N LEU A 132 3.72 5.65 -15.80
CA LEU A 132 3.05 4.51 -15.17
C LEU A 132 3.79 4.05 -13.91
N GLN A 133 3.02 3.79 -12.84
CA GLN A 133 3.54 3.33 -11.56
C GLN A 133 3.38 1.83 -11.44
N ILE A 134 4.46 1.12 -11.11
CA ILE A 134 4.39 -0.32 -10.82
C ILE A 134 3.67 -0.50 -9.50
N TYR A 135 2.71 -1.42 -9.49
CA TYR A 135 2.11 -1.88 -8.25
C TYR A 135 3.14 -2.53 -7.33
N SER A 136 3.18 -2.08 -6.09
CA SER A 136 3.98 -2.64 -5.02
C SER A 136 3.08 -2.94 -3.83
N GLU A 137 3.09 -4.19 -3.38
CA GLU A 137 2.25 -4.66 -2.26
C GLU A 137 2.55 -3.95 -0.93
N THR A 138 3.76 -3.41 -0.80
CA THR A 138 4.23 -2.74 0.41
C THR A 138 3.97 -1.23 0.39
N ARG A 139 3.58 -0.67 -0.75
CA ARG A 139 3.27 0.75 -0.88
C ARG A 139 1.78 0.97 -0.66
N PHE A 140 1.44 1.76 0.36
CA PHE A 140 0.06 2.19 0.59
C PHE A 140 -0.52 2.85 -0.66
N GLY A 141 -1.74 2.43 -1.04
CA GLY A 141 -2.44 2.96 -2.21
C GLY A 141 -1.80 2.57 -3.54
N GLY A 142 -0.80 1.66 -3.56
CA GLY A 142 -0.06 1.31 -4.76
C GLY A 142 -0.93 0.77 -5.90
N ALA A 143 -2.00 0.04 -5.55
CA ALA A 143 -2.98 -0.46 -6.53
C ALA A 143 -3.75 0.69 -7.20
N LEU A 144 -4.31 1.60 -6.39
CA LEU A 144 -5.09 2.72 -6.86
C LEU A 144 -4.24 3.71 -7.66
N ILE A 145 -3.04 4.04 -7.18
CA ILE A 145 -2.11 4.92 -7.90
C ILE A 145 -1.76 4.34 -9.27
N MET A 146 -1.58 3.02 -9.39
CA MET A 146 -1.33 2.37 -10.68
C MET A 146 -2.55 2.50 -11.60
N LEU A 147 -3.75 2.17 -11.11
CA LEU A 147 -4.99 2.22 -11.89
C LEU A 147 -5.32 3.64 -12.35
N ASP A 148 -5.20 4.63 -11.46
CA ASP A 148 -5.52 6.03 -11.74
C ASP A 148 -4.58 6.63 -12.80
N ILE A 149 -3.27 6.40 -12.66
CA ILE A 149 -2.31 6.86 -13.66
C ILE A 149 -2.49 6.12 -14.99
N PHE A 150 -2.84 4.83 -14.94
CA PHE A 150 -3.16 4.06 -16.15
C PHE A 150 -4.41 4.62 -16.85
N ARG A 151 -5.45 4.97 -16.08
CA ARG A 151 -6.68 5.63 -16.55
C ARG A 151 -6.37 6.95 -17.25
N GLU A 152 -5.53 7.80 -16.67
CA GLU A 152 -5.17 9.10 -17.26
C GLU A 152 -4.50 8.98 -18.63
N VAL A 153 -3.66 7.95 -18.82
CA VAL A 153 -2.93 7.75 -20.08
C VAL A 153 -3.59 6.72 -20.99
N PHE A 154 -4.81 6.27 -20.67
CA PHE A 154 -5.46 5.12 -21.32
C PHE A 154 -5.47 5.24 -22.84
N PHE A 155 -5.86 6.40 -23.37
CA PHE A 155 -5.96 6.64 -24.81
C PHE A 155 -4.60 6.77 -25.52
N GLN A 156 -3.50 6.95 -24.78
CA GLN A 156 -2.13 7.00 -25.33
C GLN A 156 -1.50 5.60 -25.42
N LEU A 157 -2.04 4.61 -24.68
CA LEU A 157 -1.47 3.27 -24.61
C LEU A 157 -1.49 2.49 -25.93
N PRO A 158 -2.52 2.55 -26.80
CA PRO A 158 -2.51 1.85 -28.08
C PRO A 158 -1.28 2.15 -28.94
N GLU A 159 -0.84 3.41 -29.00
CA GLU A 159 0.34 3.83 -29.77
C GLU A 159 1.64 3.26 -29.19
N VAL A 160 1.70 3.10 -27.86
CA VAL A 160 2.83 2.52 -27.16
C VAL A 160 2.86 0.99 -27.34
N LEU A 161 1.69 0.35 -27.39
CA LEU A 161 1.52 -1.10 -27.38
C LEU A 161 1.41 -1.73 -28.76
N ILE A 162 1.48 -0.96 -29.85
CA ILE A 162 1.11 -1.40 -31.22
C ILE A 162 1.81 -2.70 -31.70
N ASN A 163 3.02 -2.98 -31.23
CA ASN A 163 3.79 -4.18 -31.56
C ASN A 163 4.02 -5.11 -30.34
N SER A 164 3.28 -4.89 -29.25
CA SER A 164 3.40 -5.65 -28.01
C SER A 164 2.37 -6.78 -27.94
N LYS A 165 2.80 -7.93 -27.42
CA LYS A 165 1.87 -9.02 -27.04
C LYS A 165 0.83 -8.57 -26.01
N THR A 166 1.09 -7.47 -25.28
CA THR A 166 0.15 -6.91 -24.30
C THR A 166 -0.94 -6.03 -24.93
N MET A 167 -0.97 -5.84 -26.25
CA MET A 167 -2.10 -5.18 -26.91
C MET A 167 -3.40 -5.98 -26.74
N ASN A 168 -3.31 -7.31 -26.78
CA ASN A 168 -4.47 -8.17 -26.50
C ASN A 168 -4.96 -8.00 -25.06
N ASP A 169 -4.05 -7.87 -24.08
CA ASP A 169 -4.43 -7.60 -22.69
C ASP A 169 -5.10 -6.22 -22.56
N PHE A 170 -4.65 -5.21 -23.31
CA PHE A 170 -5.23 -3.88 -23.31
C PHE A 170 -6.67 -3.89 -23.85
N ASN A 171 -6.92 -4.62 -24.94
CA ASN A 171 -8.24 -4.74 -25.56
C ASN A 171 -9.27 -5.47 -24.68
N LEU A 172 -8.82 -6.18 -23.63
CA LEU A 172 -9.70 -6.83 -22.66
C LEU A 172 -10.07 -5.91 -21.49
N ILE A 173 -9.50 -4.70 -21.42
CA ILE A 173 -9.83 -3.73 -20.37
C ILE A 173 -11.03 -2.91 -20.84
N ASP A 174 -12.14 -3.06 -20.13
CA ASP A 174 -13.27 -2.15 -20.21
C ASP A 174 -12.91 -0.81 -19.53
N LYS A 175 -12.94 0.27 -20.31
CA LYS A 175 -12.59 1.61 -19.83
C LYS A 175 -13.64 2.17 -18.87
N GLU A 176 -14.93 1.88 -19.09
CA GLU A 176 -16.01 2.37 -18.22
C GLU A 176 -15.88 1.70 -16.85
N LEU A 177 -15.66 0.39 -16.82
CA LEU A 177 -15.38 -0.33 -15.58
C LEU A 177 -14.11 0.18 -14.86
N LEU A 178 -13.04 0.49 -15.60
CA LEU A 178 -11.84 1.09 -15.01
C LEU A 178 -12.15 2.45 -14.37
N ASP A 179 -13.00 3.26 -15.00
CA ASP A 179 -13.42 4.55 -14.44
C ASP A 179 -14.24 4.37 -13.18
N GLU A 180 -15.24 3.47 -13.20
CA GLU A 180 -16.06 3.13 -12.04
C GLU A 180 -15.22 2.64 -10.85
N ILE A 181 -14.23 1.77 -11.10
CA ILE A 181 -13.31 1.29 -10.06
C ILE A 181 -12.52 2.47 -9.45
N CYS A 182 -11.92 3.31 -10.29
CA CYS A 182 -11.14 4.45 -9.82
C CYS A 182 -12.00 5.46 -9.05
N ASP A 183 -13.22 5.73 -9.52
CA ASP A 183 -14.14 6.68 -8.89
C ASP A 183 -14.71 6.15 -7.58
N PHE A 184 -15.04 4.85 -7.51
CA PHE A 184 -15.44 4.19 -6.26
C PHE A 184 -14.36 4.31 -5.18
N PHE A 185 -13.09 4.18 -5.57
CA PHE A 185 -11.97 4.28 -4.64
C PHE A 185 -11.47 5.71 -4.41
N GLY A 186 -11.94 6.70 -5.18
CA GLY A 186 -11.55 8.10 -5.06
C GLY A 186 -11.64 8.67 -3.64
N PRO A 187 -12.73 8.43 -2.88
CA PRO A 187 -12.86 8.90 -1.50
C PRO A 187 -11.88 8.27 -0.49
N PHE A 188 -11.18 7.19 -0.86
CA PHE A 188 -10.23 6.47 0.00
C PHE A 188 -8.77 6.82 -0.29
N GLN A 189 -8.52 7.77 -1.19
CA GLN A 189 -7.19 8.37 -1.45
C GLN A 189 -6.90 9.53 -0.50
#